data_AF-A0A969S3B2-F1
#
_entry.id   AF-A0A969S3B2-F1
#
_cell.length_a   1.000
_cell.length_b   1.000
_cell.length_c   1.000
_cell.angle_alpha   90.00
_cell.angle_beta   90.00
_cell.angle_gamma   90.00
#
_symmetry.space_group_name_H-M   'P 1'
#
loop_
_entity.id
_entity.type
_entity.pdbx_description
1 polymer ?
#
loop_
_entity_poly.entity_id
_entity_poly.type
_entity_poly.pdbx_seq_one_letter_code
_entity_poly.pdbx_strand_id
1 'polypeptide(L)'
;MQLNVSVIPTYIEGSFQAFPKGARFPRRYPIRVRFGPPIAIADYQARQQDVSSRQLCREIVAEIRSTIEVLAAASLQGTGAAEPVTKSSPALMPR
;
A
#
# COMPACT_ATOMS: atom_id res chain seq x y z
N MET A 1 4.12 9.93 18.50
CA MET A 1 3.07 9.27 17.68
C MET A 1 1.74 9.62 18.32
N GLN A 2 1.00 10.56 17.73
CA GLN A 2 -0.11 11.26 18.41
C GLN A 2 -1.49 10.56 18.25
N LEU A 3 -1.62 9.53 17.41
CA LEU A 3 -2.88 8.82 17.17
C LEU A 3 -2.67 7.30 17.26
N ASN A 4 -3.50 6.63 18.07
CA ASN A 4 -3.49 5.17 18.26
C ASN A 4 -4.39 4.49 17.23
N VAL A 5 -3.93 4.45 15.98
CA VAL A 5 -4.69 3.92 14.83
C VAL A 5 -3.96 2.75 14.19
N SER A 6 -4.70 1.83 13.59
CA SER A 6 -4.13 0.71 12.82
C SER A 6 -3.62 1.19 11.47
N VAL A 7 -2.47 0.69 11.06
CA VAL A 7 -1.88 0.97 9.74
C VAL A 7 -2.12 -0.22 8.83
N ILE A 8 -2.60 0.01 7.60
CA ILE A 8 -2.84 -1.05 6.60
C ILE A 8 -1.71 -1.02 5.56
N PRO A 9 -0.79 -2.01 5.56
CA PRO A 9 0.25 -2.12 4.54
C PRO A 9 -0.39 -2.30 3.16
N THR A 10 0.10 -1.55 2.17
CA THR A 10 -0.46 -1.57 0.81
C THR A 10 0.66 -1.67 -0.22
N TYR A 11 0.55 -2.64 -1.12
CA TYR A 11 1.43 -2.77 -2.28
C TYR A 11 0.70 -2.26 -3.52
N ILE A 12 1.36 -1.38 -4.29
CA ILE A 12 0.85 -0.80 -5.53
C ILE A 12 1.79 -1.17 -6.67
N GLU A 13 1.30 -2.00 -7.58
CA GLU A 13 2.01 -2.40 -8.80
C GLU A 13 1.56 -1.53 -9.97
N GLY A 14 2.49 -1.21 -10.88
CA GLY A 14 2.16 -0.55 -12.14
C GLY A 14 2.08 0.98 -12.07
N SER A 15 2.11 1.57 -10.87
CA SER A 15 2.08 3.02 -10.69
C SER A 15 3.29 3.72 -11.32
N PHE A 16 4.49 3.16 -11.15
CA PHE A 16 5.71 3.69 -11.74
C PHE A 16 5.71 3.59 -13.28
N GLN A 17 5.17 2.51 -13.83
CA GLN A 17 5.05 2.31 -15.27
C GLN A 17 3.96 3.22 -15.88
N ALA A 18 2.86 3.43 -15.16
CA ALA A 18 1.80 4.34 -15.55
C ALA A 18 2.30 5.79 -15.57
N PHE A 19 3.11 6.20 -14.59
CA PHE A 19 3.61 7.57 -14.53
C PHE A 19 4.98 7.66 -13.83
N PRO A 20 6.08 7.46 -14.58
CA PRO A 20 7.42 7.50 -14.00
C PRO A 20 7.78 8.93 -13.61
N LYS A 21 8.66 9.05 -12.60
CA LYS A 21 9.15 10.34 -12.12
C LYS A 21 9.74 11.15 -13.28
N GLY A 22 9.25 12.37 -13.48
CA GLY A 22 9.71 13.27 -14.56
C GLY A 22 8.91 13.18 -15.86
N ALA A 23 7.97 12.25 -15.99
CA ALA A 23 7.05 12.25 -17.12
C ALA A 23 6.05 13.43 -17.03
N ARG A 24 5.67 13.99 -18.18
CA ARG A 24 4.62 15.04 -18.26
C ARG A 24 3.21 14.48 -18.41
N PHE A 25 3.06 13.26 -18.96
CA PHE A 25 1.75 12.62 -19.15
C PHE A 25 1.77 11.14 -18.73
N PRO A 26 0.68 10.63 -18.14
CA PRO A 26 0.54 9.22 -17.79
C PRO A 26 0.34 8.35 -19.03
N ARG A 27 0.80 7.11 -18.97
CA ARG A 27 0.62 6.08 -19.99
C ARG A 27 -0.39 5.04 -19.49
N ARG A 28 -1.11 4.40 -20.41
CA ARG A 28 -2.01 3.29 -20.06
C ARG A 28 -1.18 2.10 -19.59
N TYR A 29 -1.29 1.78 -18.31
CA TYR A 29 -0.65 0.63 -17.70
C TYR A 29 -1.58 0.03 -16.62
N PRO A 30 -1.71 -1.30 -16.51
CA PRO A 30 -2.56 -1.91 -15.49
C PRO A 30 -2.01 -1.64 -14.09
N ILE A 31 -2.85 -1.07 -13.21
CA ILE A 31 -2.51 -0.83 -11.81
C ILE A 31 -3.17 -1.92 -10.96
N ARG A 32 -2.38 -2.60 -10.11
CA ARG A 32 -2.90 -3.55 -9.13
C ARG A 32 -2.58 -3.07 -7.72
N VAL A 33 -3.56 -3.17 -6.83
CA VAL A 33 -3.41 -2.79 -5.42
C VAL A 33 -3.69 -4.01 -4.56
N ARG A 34 -2.84 -4.25 -3.57
CA ARG A 34 -2.98 -5.35 -2.61
C ARG A 34 -2.87 -4.81 -1.21
N PHE A 35 -3.85 -5.13 -0.37
CA PHE A 35 -3.87 -4.77 1.03
C PHE A 35 -3.37 -5.94 1.88
N GLY A 36 -2.49 -5.63 2.83
CA GLY A 36 -2.03 -6.56 3.84
C GLY A 36 -2.88 -6.53 5.12
N PRO A 37 -2.54 -7.39 6.09
CA PRO A 37 -3.20 -7.38 7.38
C PRO A 37 -2.95 -6.05 8.13
N PRO A 38 -3.93 -5.53 8.89
CA PRO A 38 -3.74 -4.34 9.71
C PRO A 38 -2.66 -4.54 10.78
N ILE A 39 -1.80 -3.55 10.96
CA ILE A 39 -0.78 -3.49 12.01
C ILE A 39 -1.27 -2.52 13.09
N ALA A 40 -1.52 -3.04 14.30
CA ALA A 40 -1.99 -2.25 15.43
C ALA A 40 -0.82 -1.52 16.11
N ILE A 41 -0.79 -0.20 16.00
CA ILE A 41 0.29 0.61 16.59
C ILE A 41 0.27 0.55 18.13
N ALA A 42 -0.90 0.27 18.73
CA ALA A 42 -1.07 0.08 20.18
C ALA A 42 -0.08 -0.95 20.76
N ASP A 43 0.19 -2.04 20.04
CA ASP A 43 1.06 -3.14 20.49
C ASP A 43 2.52 -2.71 20.64
N TYR A 44 2.92 -1.69 19.89
CA TYR A 44 4.26 -1.09 19.94
C TYR A 44 4.34 0.00 21.02
N GLN A 45 3.21 0.66 21.33
CA GLN A 45 3.16 1.65 22.41
C GLN A 45 3.32 1.02 23.79
N ALA A 46 2.79 -0.19 24.01
CA ALA A 46 3.02 -0.93 25.25
C ALA A 46 4.51 -1.23 25.52
N ARG A 47 5.33 -1.27 24.47
CA ARG A 47 6.79 -1.49 24.53
C ARG A 47 7.60 -0.20 24.70
N GLN A 48 6.96 0.98 24.75
CA GLN A 48 7.63 2.28 24.81
C GLN A 48 8.40 2.59 26.10
N GLN A 49 8.29 1.76 27.14
CA GLN A 49 8.89 2.08 28.43
C GLN A 49 10.43 2.22 28.39
N ASP A 50 11.10 1.79 27.31
CA ASP A 50 12.57 1.80 27.20
C ASP A 50 13.14 2.27 25.85
N VAL A 51 12.30 2.74 24.90
CA VAL A 51 12.73 3.09 23.53
C VAL A 51 12.26 4.46 23.08
N SER A 52 13.18 5.22 22.47
CA SER A 52 12.86 6.54 21.91
C SER A 52 11.81 6.44 20.81
N SER A 53 10.93 7.45 20.69
CA SER A 53 9.87 7.46 19.67
C SER A 53 10.40 7.33 18.24
N ARG A 54 11.63 7.82 17.97
CA ARG A 54 12.30 7.67 16.67
C ARG A 54 12.67 6.23 16.36
N GLN A 55 13.15 5.51 17.35
CA GLN A 55 13.51 4.10 17.20
C GLN A 55 12.27 3.25 16.94
N LEU A 56 11.20 3.50 17.70
CA LEU A 56 9.91 2.84 17.49
C LEU A 56 9.36 3.07 16.07
N CYS A 57 9.43 4.30 15.57
CA CYS A 57 9.02 4.59 14.20
C CYS A 57 9.84 3.81 13.17
N ARG A 58 11.16 3.68 13.38
CA ARG A 58 12.03 2.93 12.48
C ARG A 58 11.68 1.45 12.46
N GLU A 59 11.40 0.86 13.62
CA GLU A 59 10.99 -0.54 13.74
C GLU A 59 9.64 -0.79 13.05
N ILE A 60 8.64 0.05 13.33
CA ILE A 60 7.32 -0.03 12.68
C ILE A 60 7.46 0.09 11.15
N VAL A 61 8.26 1.05 10.67
CA VAL A 61 8.48 1.23 9.22
C VAL A 61 9.19 0.03 8.61
N ALA A 62 10.16 -0.55 9.30
CA ALA A 62 10.87 -1.75 8.83
C ALA A 62 9.92 -2.94 8.70
N GLU A 63 9.02 -3.14 9.66
CA GLU A 63 8.02 -4.20 9.63
C GLU A 63 6.97 -4.01 8.53
N ILE A 64 6.44 -2.79 8.41
CA ILE A 64 5.51 -2.43 7.33
C ILE A 64 6.18 -2.71 5.97
N ARG A 65 7.45 -2.32 5.81
CA ARG A 65 8.20 -2.57 4.59
C ARG A 65 8.31 -4.06 4.29
N SER A 66 8.70 -4.87 5.27
CA SER A 66 8.80 -6.32 5.11
C SER A 66 7.46 -6.94 4.71
N THR A 67 6.36 -6.48 5.31
CA THR A 67 5.00 -6.93 4.94
C THR A 67 4.67 -6.56 3.49
N ILE A 68 5.01 -5.35 3.05
CA ILE A 68 4.82 -4.91 1.65
C ILE A 68 5.66 -5.76 0.69
N GLU A 69 6.89 -6.14 1.06
CA GLU A 69 7.75 -7.01 0.26
C GLU A 69 7.15 -8.42 0.10
N VAL A 70 6.52 -8.97 1.15
CA VAL A 70 5.78 -10.24 1.06
C VAL A 70 4.56 -10.11 0.14
N LEU A 71 3.80 -9.01 0.24
CA LEU A 71 2.67 -8.72 -0.66
C LEU A 71 3.12 -8.60 -2.12
N ALA A 72 4.34 -8.07 -2.35
CA ALA A 72 4.96 -8.02 -3.66
C ALA A 72 5.39 -9.41 -4.15
N ALA A 73 6.03 -10.23 -3.32
CA ALA A 73 6.44 -11.59 -3.71
C ALA A 73 5.23 -12.48 -4.06
N ALA A 74 4.12 -12.30 -3.36
CA ALA A 74 2.87 -12.99 -3.66
C ALA A 74 2.24 -12.55 -5.01
N SER A 75 2.74 -11.49 -5.69
CA SER A 75 2.28 -11.11 -7.04
C SER A 75 2.88 -12.01 -8.12
N LEU A 76 4.08 -12.53 -7.88
CA LEU A 76 4.78 -13.44 -8.78
C LEU A 76 4.15 -14.85 -8.79
N GLN A 77 3.43 -15.21 -7.72
CA GLN A 77 2.82 -16.53 -7.55
C GLN A 77 1.34 -16.59 -7.98
N GLY A 78 0.73 -15.44 -8.27
CA GLY A 78 -0.69 -15.31 -8.58
C GLY A 78 -0.96 -14.82 -10.00
N THR A 79 -0.60 -15.62 -11.02
CA THR A 79 -1.17 -15.46 -12.36
C THR A 79 -2.58 -16.03 -12.35
N GLY A 80 -3.52 -15.26 -11.79
CA GLY A 80 -4.92 -15.64 -11.67
C GLY A 80 -5.77 -14.41 -11.45
N ALA A 81 -6.17 -13.79 -12.57
CA ALA A 81 -7.35 -12.94 -12.72
C ALA A 81 -7.77 -12.12 -11.48
N ALA A 82 -7.00 -11.11 -11.11
CA ALA A 82 -7.61 -9.96 -10.44
C ALA A 82 -8.46 -9.25 -11.51
N GLU A 83 -9.78 -9.46 -11.47
CA GLU A 83 -10.71 -8.78 -12.36
C GLU A 83 -10.40 -7.27 -12.37
N PRO A 84 -10.36 -6.65 -13.56
CA PRO A 84 -10.29 -5.20 -13.63
C PRO A 84 -11.51 -4.66 -12.88
N VAL A 85 -11.27 -3.93 -11.79
CA VAL A 85 -12.26 -3.01 -11.21
C VAL A 85 -12.49 -1.94 -12.28
N THR A 86 -13.30 -2.32 -13.27
CA THR A 86 -13.83 -1.47 -14.30
C THR A 86 -14.78 -0.57 -13.55
N LYS A 87 -14.39 0.69 -13.32
CA LYS A 87 -15.34 1.70 -12.85
C LYS A 87 -16.48 1.73 -13.87
N SER A 88 -17.56 1.02 -13.56
CA SER A 88 -18.84 1.13 -14.24
C SER A 88 -19.34 2.56 -14.04
N SER A 89 -19.24 3.32 -15.14
CA SER A 89 -20.05 4.47 -15.61
C SER A 89 -20.95 5.22 -14.61
N PRO A 90 -21.18 6.52 -14.86
CA PRO A 90 -22.48 6.80 -15.46
C PRO A 90 -22.37 7.62 -16.75
N ALA A 91 -23.23 7.26 -17.68
CA ALA A 91 -23.42 7.91 -18.96
C ALA A 91 -23.69 9.41 -18.81
N LEU A 92 -22.90 10.23 -19.49
CA LEU A 92 -23.19 11.64 -19.70
C LEU A 92 -24.16 11.73 -20.89
N MET A 93 -25.40 12.16 -20.63
CA MET A 93 -26.45 12.35 -21.64
C MET A 93 -26.03 13.42 -22.68
N PRO A 94 -26.30 13.23 -23.99
CA PRO A 94 -26.23 14.32 -24.94
C PRO A 94 -27.45 15.25 -24.77
N ARG A 95 -27.21 16.53 -25.02
CA ARG A 95 -28.14 17.66 -24.80
C ARG A 95 -29.29 17.70 -25.80
#